data_AF-A0A7Y5RC79-F1
#
_entry.id   AF-A0A7Y5RC79-F1
#
_cell.length_a   1.000
_cell.length_b   1.000
_cell.length_c   1.000
_cell.angle_alpha   90.00
_cell.angle_beta   90.00
_cell.angle_gamma   90.00
#
_symmetry.space_group_name_H-M   'P 1'
#
loop_
_entity.id
_entity.type
_entity.pdbx_description
1 polymer ?
#
loop_
_entity_poly.entity_id
_entity_poly.type
_entity_poly.pdbx_seq_one_letter_code
_entity_poly.pdbx_strand_id
1 'polypeptide(L)'
;MITESSAPPSTTLHGALVDILRNPGQHLLREWNWKAALFSAALRAPIFFISDHHAAAGQALGAMLTEAVFAAGLGGFLGSIIQRLRDARPLWATALIMLVAIPAALVGVQYVVHTWVSPQKIRGSLVASFLLAALSTGFNWFAMEEGAILTDGQADSLGADLQHIPLIIYRFLMAGPRALFGRGLNRSVVE
;
A
#
# COMPACT_ATOMS: atom_id res chain seq x y z
N MET A 1 30.60 14.72 26.92
CA MET A 1 29.41 15.53 26.58
C MET A 1 28.60 14.67 25.62
N ILE A 2 27.58 13.98 26.11
CA ILE A 2 26.83 12.98 25.33
C ILE A 2 25.84 13.72 24.43
N THR A 3 25.87 13.32 23.17
CA THR A 3 25.08 13.75 22.02
C THR A 3 23.58 13.62 22.28
N GLU A 4 22.84 14.73 22.26
CA GLU A 4 21.38 14.68 22.11
C GLU A 4 21.06 14.23 20.68
N SER A 5 20.65 12.97 20.57
CA SER A 5 20.03 12.41 19.37
C SER A 5 18.71 13.14 19.14
N SER A 6 18.69 14.06 18.18
CA SER A 6 17.48 14.72 17.70
C SER A 6 16.65 13.74 16.88
N ALA A 7 15.95 12.84 17.58
CA ALA A 7 14.87 12.08 16.97
C ALA A 7 13.86 13.08 16.37
N PRO A 8 13.43 12.92 15.10
CA PRO A 8 12.43 13.81 14.51
C PRO A 8 11.15 13.75 15.36
N PRO A 9 10.45 14.88 15.56
CA PRO A 9 9.21 14.90 16.34
C PRO A 9 8.25 13.87 15.78
N SER A 10 7.72 12.99 16.64
CA SER A 10 6.79 11.95 16.24
C SER A 10 5.61 12.58 15.50
N THR A 11 5.49 12.26 14.21
CA THR A 11 4.43 12.84 13.37
C THR A 11 3.08 12.38 13.91
N THR A 12 2.34 13.32 14.49
CA THR A 12 0.99 13.06 15.00
C THR A 12 0.09 12.75 13.80
N LEU A 13 -0.68 11.66 13.87
CA LEU A 13 -1.54 11.20 12.76
C LEU A 13 -2.44 12.32 12.19
N HIS A 14 -3.04 13.12 13.07
CA HIS A 14 -3.85 14.27 12.67
C HIS A 14 -3.05 15.29 11.84
N GLY A 15 -1.82 15.62 12.25
CA GLY A 15 -0.96 16.57 11.54
C GLY A 15 -0.61 16.07 10.14
N ALA A 16 -0.28 14.78 10.01
CA ALA A 16 0.01 14.18 8.71
C ALA A 16 -1.22 14.17 7.78
N LEU A 17 -2.41 13.82 8.30
CA LEU A 17 -3.65 13.82 7.51
C LEU A 17 -4.02 15.23 7.04
N VAL A 18 -3.90 16.24 7.91
CA VAL A 18 -4.18 17.63 7.54
C VAL A 18 -3.22 18.12 6.47
N ASP A 19 -1.93 17.77 6.54
CA ASP A 19 -0.96 18.16 5.53
C ASP A 19 -1.25 17.52 4.17
N ILE A 20 -1.60 16.22 4.17
CA ILE A 20 -2.00 15.50 2.95
C ILE A 20 -3.23 16.16 2.30
N LEU A 21 -4.22 16.53 3.09
CA LEU A 21 -5.46 17.16 2.60
C LEU A 21 -5.22 18.60 2.11
N ARG A 22 -4.26 19.32 2.69
CA ARG A 22 -3.94 20.70 2.28
C ARG A 22 -3.02 20.78 1.08
N ASN A 23 -2.15 19.79 0.88
CA ASN A 23 -1.13 19.79 -0.17
C ASN A 23 -1.21 18.56 -1.11
N PRO A 24 -2.38 18.20 -1.67
CA PRO A 24 -2.53 16.99 -2.46
C PRO A 24 -1.62 16.99 -3.70
N GLY A 25 -1.44 18.14 -4.35
CA GLY A 25 -0.59 18.27 -5.55
C GLY A 25 0.90 17.99 -5.29
N GLN A 26 1.41 18.33 -4.09
CA GLN A 26 2.78 18.02 -3.71
C GLN A 26 2.97 16.51 -3.57
N HIS A 27 2.02 15.80 -2.95
CA HIS A 27 2.05 14.34 -2.79
C HIS A 27 1.77 13.58 -4.07
N LEU A 28 0.99 14.17 -4.99
CA LEU A 28 0.67 13.60 -6.30
C LEU A 28 1.81 13.70 -7.31
N LEU A 29 2.58 14.80 -7.30
CA LEU A 29 3.55 15.08 -8.36
C LEU A 29 5.01 15.04 -7.88
N ARG A 30 5.29 15.51 -6.66
CA ARG A 30 6.67 15.71 -6.18
C ARG A 30 7.15 14.59 -5.27
N GLU A 31 6.25 14.04 -4.46
CA GLU A 31 6.55 12.94 -3.54
C GLU A 31 5.94 11.61 -4.01
N TRP A 32 5.55 11.52 -5.29
CA TRP A 32 4.95 10.32 -5.86
C TRP A 32 5.89 9.11 -5.73
N ASN A 33 5.41 8.06 -5.07
CA ASN A 33 6.26 6.89 -4.79
C ASN A 33 6.26 5.93 -5.99
N TRP A 34 7.23 6.13 -6.88
CA TRP A 34 7.36 5.33 -8.10
C TRP A 34 7.65 3.84 -7.85
N LYS A 35 8.26 3.49 -6.70
CA LYS A 35 8.52 2.08 -6.34
C LYS A 35 7.21 1.38 -5.96
N ALA A 36 6.38 2.02 -5.14
CA ALA A 36 5.05 1.54 -4.80
C ALA A 36 4.13 1.45 -6.03
N ALA A 37 4.23 2.42 -6.95
CA ALA A 37 3.54 2.39 -8.24
C ALA A 37 3.91 1.14 -9.06
N LEU A 38 5.21 0.87 -9.19
CA LEU A 38 5.71 -0.30 -9.92
C LEU A 38 5.23 -1.61 -9.28
N PHE A 39 5.32 -1.73 -7.96
CA PHE A 39 4.83 -2.90 -7.23
C PHE A 39 3.33 -3.11 -7.42
N SER A 40 2.54 -2.03 -7.34
CA SER A 40 1.08 -2.11 -7.52
C SER A 40 0.72 -2.55 -8.93
N ALA A 41 1.35 -1.96 -9.96
CA ALA A 41 1.14 -2.34 -11.35
C ALA A 41 1.55 -3.79 -11.63
N ALA A 42 2.72 -4.21 -11.11
CA ALA A 42 3.23 -5.56 -11.29
C ALA A 42 2.35 -6.64 -10.65
N LEU A 43 1.73 -6.36 -9.50
CA LEU A 43 0.81 -7.28 -8.84
C LEU A 43 -0.56 -7.34 -9.52
N ARG A 44 -1.07 -6.22 -10.02
CA ARG A 44 -2.45 -6.11 -10.52
C ARG A 44 -2.59 -6.43 -12.00
N ALA A 45 -1.63 -6.01 -12.83
CA ALA A 45 -1.70 -6.24 -14.28
C ALA A 45 -1.89 -7.73 -14.68
N PRO A 46 -1.17 -8.70 -14.09
CA PRO A 46 -1.33 -10.11 -14.43
C PRO A 46 -2.73 -10.66 -14.07
N ILE A 47 -3.34 -10.17 -13.00
CA ILE A 47 -4.68 -10.60 -12.57
C ILE A 47 -5.72 -10.24 -13.62
N PHE A 48 -5.63 -9.03 -14.19
CA PHE A 48 -6.56 -8.59 -15.22
C PHE A 48 -6.30 -9.25 -16.57
N PHE A 49 -5.04 -9.55 -16.91
CA PHE A 49 -4.71 -10.34 -18.09
C PHE A 49 -5.25 -11.78 -18.00
N ILE A 50 -5.06 -12.43 -16.85
CA ILE A 50 -5.52 -13.80 -16.63
C ILE A 50 -7.03 -13.86 -16.51
N SER A 51 -7.69 -12.91 -15.86
CA SER A 51 -9.15 -12.95 -15.63
C SER A 51 -9.98 -12.89 -16.91
N ASP A 52 -9.41 -12.41 -18.02
CA ASP A 52 -10.10 -12.22 -19.29
C ASP A 52 -9.75 -13.30 -20.33
N HIS A 53 -9.49 -14.53 -19.88
CA HIS A 53 -9.09 -15.69 -20.69
C HIS A 53 -10.10 -16.10 -21.79
N HIS A 54 -11.33 -15.57 -21.75
CA HIS A 54 -12.35 -15.76 -22.78
C HIS A 54 -12.41 -14.63 -23.82
N ALA A 55 -11.70 -13.52 -23.60
CA ALA A 55 -11.65 -12.39 -24.51
C ALA A 55 -10.55 -12.57 -25.57
N ALA A 56 -10.72 -11.97 -26.75
CA ALA A 56 -9.68 -11.93 -27.76
C ALA A 56 -8.41 -11.28 -27.18
N ALA A 57 -7.22 -11.78 -27.53
CA ALA A 57 -5.94 -11.36 -26.95
C ALA A 57 -5.72 -9.83 -26.92
N GLY A 58 -6.24 -9.09 -27.91
CA GLY A 58 -6.19 -7.62 -27.93
C GLY A 58 -7.03 -6.92 -26.85
N GLN A 59 -8.16 -7.50 -26.45
CA GLN A 59 -9.02 -6.98 -25.39
C GLN A 59 -8.38 -7.22 -24.01
N ALA A 60 -7.83 -8.41 -23.79
CA ALA A 60 -7.10 -8.75 -22.57
C ALA A 60 -5.86 -7.85 -22.37
N LEU A 61 -5.13 -7.53 -23.45
CA LEU A 61 -3.99 -6.62 -23.41
C LEU A 61 -4.42 -5.18 -23.09
N GLY A 62 -5.52 -4.70 -23.68
CA GLY A 62 -6.08 -3.37 -23.39
C GLY A 62 -6.53 -3.23 -21.93
N ALA A 63 -7.17 -4.25 -21.38
CA ALA A 63 -7.55 -4.31 -19.96
C ALA A 63 -6.31 -4.31 -19.05
N MET A 64 -5.28 -5.10 -19.38
CA MET A 64 -4.02 -5.15 -18.63
C MET A 64 -3.31 -3.80 -18.58
N LEU A 65 -3.17 -3.12 -19.73
CA LEU A 65 -2.51 -1.81 -19.80
C LEU A 65 -3.30 -0.72 -19.07
N THR A 66 -4.63 -0.74 -19.19
CA THR A 66 -5.50 0.21 -18.50
C THR A 66 -5.37 0.06 -16.98
N GLU A 67 -5.43 -1.18 -16.46
CA GLU A 67 -5.22 -1.42 -15.04
C GLU A 67 -3.79 -1.09 -14.62
N ALA A 68 -2.76 -1.38 -15.45
CA ALA A 68 -1.38 -1.06 -15.11
C ALA A 68 -1.17 0.45 -14.94
N VAL A 69 -1.72 1.28 -15.82
CA VAL A 69 -1.65 2.74 -15.72
C VAL A 69 -2.43 3.24 -14.50
N PHE A 70 -3.63 2.71 -14.29
CA PHE A 70 -4.46 3.06 -13.14
C PHE A 70 -3.78 2.69 -11.82
N ALA A 71 -3.28 1.46 -11.72
CA ALA A 71 -2.58 0.93 -10.55
C ALA A 71 -1.24 1.65 -10.31
N ALA A 72 -0.50 2.02 -11.35
CA ALA A 72 0.72 2.80 -11.19
C ALA A 72 0.40 4.20 -10.63
N GLY A 73 -0.52 4.93 -11.27
CA GLY A 73 -0.88 6.29 -10.85
C GLY A 73 -1.40 6.32 -9.42
N LEU A 74 -2.45 5.53 -9.15
CA LEU A 74 -3.09 5.49 -7.84
C LEU A 74 -2.19 4.83 -6.79
N GLY A 75 -1.45 3.78 -7.15
CA GLY A 75 -0.54 3.08 -6.27
C GLY A 75 0.64 3.93 -5.81
N GLY A 76 1.22 4.76 -6.68
CA GLY A 76 2.29 5.67 -6.26
C GLY A 76 1.80 6.86 -5.43
N PHE A 77 0.58 7.35 -5.67
CA PHE A 77 -0.05 8.36 -4.83
C PHE A 77 -0.39 7.82 -3.43
N LEU A 78 -1.02 6.65 -3.35
CA LEU A 78 -1.29 6.02 -2.07
C LEU A 78 0.02 5.60 -1.39
N GLY A 79 1.03 5.18 -2.16
CA GLY A 79 2.38 4.90 -1.67
C GLY A 79 3.04 6.09 -0.98
N SER A 80 2.86 7.31 -1.49
CA SER A 80 3.39 8.51 -0.84
C SER A 80 2.66 8.84 0.47
N ILE A 81 1.34 8.61 0.51
CA ILE A 81 0.53 8.71 1.73
C ILE A 81 0.98 7.66 2.77
N ILE A 82 1.15 6.41 2.36
CA ILE A 82 1.62 5.32 3.23
C ILE A 82 3.01 5.65 3.78
N GLN A 83 3.92 6.11 2.92
CA GLN A 83 5.28 6.48 3.33
C GLN A 83 5.27 7.59 4.39
N ARG A 84 4.42 8.61 4.25
CA ARG A 84 4.28 9.69 5.25
C ARG A 84 3.66 9.23 6.56
N LEU A 85 2.73 8.30 6.48
CA LEU A 85 2.01 7.78 7.64
C LEU A 85 2.71 6.59 8.29
N ARG A 86 3.82 6.09 7.73
CA ARG A 86 4.48 4.86 8.18
C ARG A 86 4.87 4.90 9.66
N ASP A 87 5.32 6.05 10.14
CA ASP A 87 5.76 6.28 11.52
C ASP A 87 4.69 6.97 12.40
N ALA A 88 3.49 7.19 11.87
CA ALA A 88 2.44 7.95 12.54
C ALA A 88 1.88 7.20 13.76
N ARG A 89 1.60 7.96 14.82
CA ARG A 89 1.00 7.44 16.07
C ARG A 89 -0.38 8.08 16.30
N PRO A 90 -1.34 7.35 16.91
CA PRO A 90 -1.23 6.01 17.52
C PRO A 90 -1.35 4.84 16.50
N LEU A 91 -0.65 3.73 16.77
CA LEU A 91 -0.52 2.59 15.84
C LEU A 91 -1.84 1.95 15.41
N TRP A 92 -2.83 1.86 16.31
CA TRP A 92 -4.12 1.24 15.97
C TRP A 92 -4.88 2.06 14.93
N ALA A 93 -4.77 3.40 14.99
CA ALA A 93 -5.45 4.30 14.06
C ALA A 93 -4.71 4.31 12.72
N THR A 94 -3.37 4.30 12.74
CA THR A 94 -2.55 4.09 11.54
C THR A 94 -2.91 2.77 10.86
N ALA A 95 -2.98 1.66 11.61
CA ALA A 95 -3.37 0.36 11.07
C ALA A 95 -4.77 0.37 10.45
N LEU A 96 -5.74 1.04 11.08
CA LEU A 96 -7.10 1.19 10.53
C LEU A 96 -7.08 1.99 9.22
N ILE A 97 -6.27 3.04 9.13
CA ILE A 97 -6.13 3.80 7.89
C ILE A 97 -5.47 2.96 6.79
N MET A 98 -4.37 2.27 7.11
CA MET A 98 -3.61 1.47 6.15
C MET A 98 -4.40 0.23 5.67
N LEU A 99 -5.08 -0.48 6.56
CA LEU A 99 -5.74 -1.75 6.21
C LEU A 99 -7.21 -1.59 5.81
N VAL A 100 -7.83 -0.44 6.11
CA VAL A 100 -9.25 -0.22 5.81
C VAL A 100 -9.46 1.03 4.98
N ALA A 101 -9.06 2.21 5.46
CA ALA A 101 -9.40 3.47 4.80
C ALA A 101 -8.75 3.62 3.41
N ILE A 102 -7.45 3.32 3.28
CA ILE A 102 -6.73 3.39 2.01
C ILE A 102 -7.27 2.35 1.01
N PRO A 103 -7.42 1.06 1.37
CA PRO A 103 -8.02 0.06 0.49
C PRO A 103 -9.46 0.40 0.09
N ALA A 104 -10.27 0.93 1.02
CA ALA A 104 -11.64 1.36 0.74
C ALA A 104 -11.66 2.52 -0.25
N ALA A 105 -10.78 3.51 -0.09
CA ALA A 105 -10.64 4.62 -1.04
C ALA A 105 -10.22 4.10 -2.42
N LEU A 106 -9.23 3.20 -2.49
CA LEU A 106 -8.77 2.61 -3.76
C LEU A 106 -9.88 1.85 -4.48
N VAL A 107 -10.58 0.97 -3.78
CA VAL A 107 -11.69 0.19 -4.35
C VAL A 107 -12.88 1.09 -4.68
N GLY A 108 -13.11 2.16 -3.92
CA GLY A 108 -14.13 3.17 -4.21
C GLY A 108 -13.86 3.90 -5.53
N VAL A 109 -12.62 4.37 -5.74
CA VAL A 109 -12.22 4.99 -7.02
C VAL A 109 -12.32 3.97 -8.16
N GLN A 110 -11.87 2.73 -7.94
CA GLN A 110 -11.98 1.66 -8.93
C GLN A 110 -13.45 1.39 -9.30
N TYR A 111 -14.36 1.37 -8.34
CA TYR A 111 -15.79 1.23 -8.57
C TYR A 111 -16.37 2.38 -9.39
N VAL A 112 -16.01 3.63 -9.08
CA VAL A 112 -16.46 4.81 -9.84
C VAL A 112 -15.94 4.75 -11.28
N VAL A 113 -14.65 4.51 -11.48
CA VAL A 113 -14.06 4.43 -12.82
C VAL A 113 -14.71 3.31 -13.65
N HIS A 114 -14.88 2.12 -13.08
CA HIS A 114 -15.50 1.03 -13.83
C HIS A 114 -17.00 1.23 -14.08
N THR A 115 -17.75 1.88 -13.19
CA THR A 115 -19.16 2.21 -13.46
C THR A 115 -19.31 3.22 -14.60
N TRP A 116 -18.32 4.09 -14.80
CA TRP A 116 -18.28 5.03 -15.93
C TRP A 116 -17.82 4.39 -17.24
N VAL A 117 -16.89 3.43 -17.18
CA VAL A 117 -16.26 2.83 -18.37
C VAL A 117 -16.97 1.56 -18.85
N SER A 118 -17.32 0.63 -17.94
CA SER A 118 -17.89 -0.68 -18.28
C SER A 118 -18.80 -1.22 -17.15
N PRO A 119 -20.14 -1.11 -17.26
CA PRO A 119 -21.09 -1.48 -16.19
C PRO A 119 -21.20 -2.97 -15.82
N GLN A 120 -20.50 -3.89 -16.48
CA GLN A 120 -20.73 -5.34 -16.32
C GLN A 120 -19.71 -6.04 -15.40
N LYS A 121 -20.22 -6.79 -14.40
CA LYS A 121 -19.57 -7.84 -13.57
C LYS A 121 -18.71 -7.45 -12.34
N ILE A 122 -18.92 -6.30 -11.68
CA ILE A 122 -17.99 -5.83 -10.61
C ILE A 122 -18.37 -6.27 -9.19
N ARG A 123 -19.63 -6.63 -8.91
CA ARG A 123 -20.08 -6.90 -7.53
C ARG A 123 -19.38 -8.10 -6.87
N GLY A 124 -19.03 -9.13 -7.66
CA GLY A 124 -18.34 -10.33 -7.16
C GLY A 124 -16.83 -10.14 -6.92
N SER A 125 -16.18 -9.26 -7.68
CA SER A 125 -14.72 -9.03 -7.58
C SER A 125 -14.36 -7.94 -6.57
N LEU A 126 -15.31 -7.12 -6.11
CA LEU A 126 -15.03 -5.98 -5.24
C LEU A 126 -14.40 -6.39 -3.89
N VAL A 127 -14.87 -7.48 -3.30
CA VAL A 127 -14.30 -8.02 -2.04
C VAL A 127 -12.89 -8.54 -2.28
N ALA A 128 -12.66 -9.27 -3.38
CA ALA A 128 -11.32 -9.75 -3.73
C ALA A 128 -10.35 -8.59 -3.98
N SER A 129 -10.80 -7.55 -4.71
CA SER A 129 -10.02 -6.33 -4.94
C SER A 129 -9.72 -5.58 -3.65
N PHE A 130 -10.67 -5.54 -2.69
CA PHE A 130 -10.44 -4.95 -1.37
C PHE A 130 -9.43 -5.74 -0.56
N LEU A 131 -9.54 -7.06 -0.50
CA LEU A 131 -8.59 -7.91 0.23
C LEU A 131 -7.18 -7.81 -0.37
N LEU A 132 -7.08 -7.84 -1.70
CA LEU A 132 -5.80 -7.64 -2.39
C LEU A 132 -5.24 -6.24 -2.13
N ALA A 133 -6.08 -5.21 -2.14
CA ALA A 133 -5.66 -3.84 -1.83
C ALA A 133 -5.19 -3.73 -0.37
N ALA A 134 -5.92 -4.30 0.59
CA ALA A 134 -5.54 -4.32 2.00
C ALA A 134 -4.22 -5.06 2.23
N LEU A 135 -4.04 -6.21 1.58
CA LEU A 135 -2.79 -6.97 1.63
C LEU A 135 -1.63 -6.17 1.04
N SER A 136 -1.84 -5.55 -0.13
CA SER A 136 -0.83 -4.75 -0.82
C SER A 136 -0.46 -3.49 -0.04
N THR A 137 -1.44 -2.78 0.53
CA THR A 137 -1.20 -1.61 1.38
C THR A 137 -0.51 -2.00 2.68
N GLY A 138 -0.93 -3.10 3.32
CA GLY A 138 -0.27 -3.62 4.52
C GLY A 138 1.19 -4.00 4.27
N PHE A 139 1.46 -4.68 3.14
CA PHE A 139 2.83 -5.01 2.74
C PHE A 139 3.66 -3.76 2.47
N ASN A 140 3.13 -2.78 1.72
CA ASN A 140 3.83 -1.51 1.47
C ASN A 140 4.13 -0.78 2.78
N TRP A 141 3.16 -0.70 3.70
CA TRP A 141 3.39 -0.08 5.01
C TRP A 141 4.50 -0.79 5.79
N PHE A 142 4.45 -2.13 5.88
CA PHE A 142 5.46 -2.92 6.57
C PHE A 142 6.85 -2.78 5.93
N ALA A 143 6.94 -2.84 4.60
CA ALA A 143 8.19 -2.66 3.87
C ALA A 143 8.78 -1.27 4.10
N MET A 144 7.93 -0.23 4.13
CA MET A 144 8.36 1.15 4.39
C MET A 144 8.76 1.38 5.85
N GLU A 145 8.13 0.71 6.82
CA GLU A 145 8.59 0.70 8.22
C GLU A 145 9.96 0.02 8.38
N GLU A 146 10.25 -0.99 7.57
CA GLU A 146 11.56 -1.67 7.51
C GLU A 146 12.60 -0.91 6.66
N GLY A 147 12.24 0.25 6.10
CA GLY A 147 13.15 1.12 5.34
C GLY A 147 13.24 0.83 3.83
N ALA A 148 12.47 -0.12 3.31
CA ALA A 148 12.43 -0.44 1.87
C ALA A 148 11.30 0.30 1.14
N ILE A 149 11.37 0.38 -0.20
CA ILE A 149 10.33 1.00 -1.04
C ILE A 149 10.15 2.50 -0.72
N LEU A 150 11.19 3.14 -0.18
CA LEU A 150 11.21 4.57 0.09
C LEU A 150 11.66 5.34 -1.15
N THR A 151 11.19 6.58 -1.26
CA THR A 151 11.55 7.49 -2.38
C THR A 151 12.09 8.84 -1.91
N ASP A 152 12.20 9.04 -0.59
CA ASP A 152 12.74 10.25 0.02
C ASP A 152 14.26 10.12 0.28
N GLY A 153 14.84 11.02 1.07
CA GLY A 153 16.28 11.03 1.38
C GLY A 153 16.78 9.79 2.14
N GLN A 154 15.89 8.88 2.56
CA GLN A 154 16.22 7.59 3.16
C GLN A 154 16.09 6.42 2.17
N ALA A 155 15.89 6.72 0.89
CA ALA A 155 15.72 5.70 -0.14
C ALA A 155 17.02 4.99 -0.51
N ASP A 156 17.03 3.68 -0.32
CA ASP A 156 18.01 2.80 -0.96
C ASP A 156 17.74 2.65 -2.47
N SER A 157 18.73 2.15 -3.21
CA SER A 157 18.54 1.82 -4.63
C SER A 157 17.49 0.71 -4.80
N LEU A 158 16.76 0.71 -5.92
CA LEU A 158 15.77 -0.35 -6.21
C LEU A 158 16.39 -1.75 -6.16
N GLY A 159 17.64 -1.90 -6.59
CA GLY A 159 18.35 -3.17 -6.55
C GLY A 159 18.62 -3.66 -5.12
N ALA A 160 18.99 -2.75 -4.21
CA ALA A 160 19.15 -3.06 -2.80
C ALA A 160 17.81 -3.46 -2.16
N ASP A 161 16.75 -2.68 -2.43
CA ASP A 161 15.38 -3.04 -2.00
C ASP A 161 15.01 -4.45 -2.47
N LEU A 162 15.28 -4.79 -3.74
CA LEU A 162 14.93 -6.09 -4.33
C LEU A 162 15.65 -7.27 -3.66
N GLN A 163 16.87 -7.05 -3.14
CA GLN A 163 17.61 -8.07 -2.40
C GLN A 163 17.00 -8.30 -1.01
N HIS A 164 16.44 -7.26 -0.39
CA HIS A 164 15.81 -7.36 0.93
C HIS A 164 14.35 -7.81 0.86
N ILE A 165 13.66 -7.59 -0.26
CA ILE A 165 12.24 -7.93 -0.46
C ILE A 165 11.89 -9.40 -0.12
N PRO A 166 12.66 -10.43 -0.53
CA PRO A 166 12.35 -11.81 -0.15
C PRO A 166 12.28 -12.02 1.36
N LEU A 167 13.21 -11.39 2.11
CA LEU A 167 13.23 -11.44 3.56
C LEU A 167 12.07 -10.64 4.16
N ILE A 168 11.75 -9.47 3.61
CA ILE A 168 10.62 -8.64 4.05
C ILE A 168 9.30 -9.37 3.83
N ILE A 169 9.11 -10.03 2.69
CA ILE A 169 7.94 -10.89 2.42
C ILE A 169 7.84 -12.00 3.47
N TYR A 170 8.95 -12.70 3.75
CA TYR A 170 8.98 -13.74 4.77
C TYR A 170 8.59 -13.19 6.15
N ARG A 171 9.16 -12.03 6.55
CA ARG A 171 8.84 -11.37 7.82
C ARG A 171 7.38 -10.93 7.88
N PHE A 172 6.83 -10.37 6.81
CA PHE A 172 5.43 -9.96 6.71
C PHE A 172 4.48 -11.15 6.85
N LEU A 173 4.75 -12.24 6.12
CA LEU A 173 3.97 -13.48 6.21
C LEU A 173 4.05 -14.13 7.60
N MET A 174 5.16 -13.95 8.33
CA MET A 174 5.33 -14.45 9.70
C MET A 174 4.79 -13.48 10.77
N ALA A 175 4.72 -12.18 10.48
CA ALA A 175 4.22 -11.15 11.39
C ALA A 175 2.71 -11.28 11.62
N GLY A 176 1.92 -11.61 10.59
CA GLY A 176 0.49 -11.88 10.70
C GLY A 176 0.16 -12.99 11.72
N PRO A 177 0.73 -14.21 11.56
CA PRO A 177 0.63 -15.28 12.54
C PRO A 177 1.13 -14.87 13.92
N ARG A 178 2.28 -14.17 14.04
CA ARG A 178 2.78 -13.75 15.37
C ARG A 178 1.89 -12.72 16.06
N ALA A 179 1.21 -11.83 15.35
CA ALA A 179 0.27 -10.88 15.92
C ALA A 179 -1.06 -11.53 16.35
N LEU A 180 -1.46 -12.62 15.68
CA LEU A 180 -2.65 -13.42 16.01
C LEU A 180 -2.37 -14.43 17.14
N PHE A 181 -1.23 -15.14 17.11
CA PHE A 181 -0.86 -16.17 18.10
C PHE A 181 -0.10 -15.59 19.32
N GLY A 182 0.64 -14.50 19.17
CA GLY A 182 1.39 -13.85 20.25
C GLY A 182 0.51 -13.10 21.26
N ARG A 183 -0.72 -12.72 20.89
CA ARG A 183 -1.71 -12.21 21.85
C ARG A 183 -2.33 -13.30 22.73
N GLY A 184 -2.22 -14.57 22.34
CA GLY A 184 -2.71 -15.71 23.14
C GLY A 184 -1.82 -16.08 24.31
N LEU A 185 -0.51 -15.79 24.25
CA LEU A 185 0.47 -16.20 25.26
C LEU A 185 0.74 -15.15 26.34
N ASN A 186 0.34 -13.89 26.14
CA ASN A 186 0.58 -12.82 27.11
C ASN A 186 -0.58 -12.62 28.12
N ARG A 187 -1.67 -13.39 28.00
CA ARG A 187 -2.77 -13.42 28.98
C ARG A 187 -2.61 -14.49 30.06
N SER A 188 -1.68 -15.43 29.91
CA SER A 188 -1.52 -16.56 30.85
C SER A 188 -0.33 -16.40 31.82
N VAL A 189 0.31 -15.23 31.87
CA VAL A 189 1.45 -14.95 32.79
C VAL A 189 1.11 -13.83 33.79
N VAL A 190 -0.14 -13.38 33.80
CA VAL A 190 -0.66 -12.44 34.81
C VAL A 190 -1.98 -12.97 35.36
N GLU A 191 -1.92 -14.15 35.97
CA GLU A 191 -2.85 -14.57 37.05
C GLU A 191 -2.04 -15.26 38.15
#